data_AF-A0A524R2F8-F1
#
_entry.id   AF-A0A524R2F8-F1
#
_cell.length_a   1.000
_cell.length_b   1.000
_cell.length_c   1.000
_cell.angle_alpha   90.00
_cell.angle_beta   90.00
_cell.angle_gamma   90.00
#
_symmetry.space_group_name_H-M   'P 1'
#
loop_
_entity.id
_entity.type
_entity.pdbx_description
1 polymer ?
#
loop_
_entity_poly.entity_id
_entity_poly.type
_entity_poly.pdbx_seq_one_letter_code
_entity_poly.pdbx_strand_id
1 'polypeptide(L)'
;MGLLDPRVIHKEHVHPRGAVYLKVAVVLFALTAFEVAAFEVSRRGSPPALAAVVGPFLIPILVVLSAAKFGLVAMFYMHLKQDAKIYSGLFVFPIIIAVVIVFALIALFSVVRLVG
;
A
#
# COMPACT_ATOMS: atom_id res chain seq x y z
N MET A 1 -52.03 16.92 28.22
CA MET A 1 -51.73 16.97 26.77
C MET A 1 -50.42 17.75 26.64
N GLY A 2 -49.26 17.18 26.97
CA GLY A 2 -48.60 16.10 26.21
C GLY A 2 -48.44 16.60 24.77
N LEU A 3 -47.30 17.09 24.30
CA LEU A 3 -45.95 16.58 24.46
C LEU A 3 -44.95 17.73 24.26
N LEU A 4 -44.05 17.92 25.22
CA LEU A 4 -42.70 18.39 24.90
C LEU A 4 -42.11 17.35 23.95
N ASP A 5 -41.80 17.71 22.71
CA ASP A 5 -40.78 16.95 21.98
C ASP A 5 -39.64 17.86 21.50
N PRO A 6 -38.77 18.32 22.41
CA PRO A 6 -37.49 18.96 22.08
C PRO A 6 -36.46 17.97 21.49
N ARG A 7 -36.88 16.90 20.80
CA ARG A 7 -36.01 15.82 20.31
C ARG A 7 -35.88 15.73 18.79
N VAL A 8 -35.86 16.85 18.10
CA VAL A 8 -35.17 16.90 16.79
C VAL A 8 -33.82 17.59 16.95
N ILE A 9 -33.05 17.13 17.94
CA ILE A 9 -31.61 17.20 17.83
C ILE A 9 -31.27 16.23 16.69
N HIS A 10 -31.09 16.78 15.49
CA HIS A 10 -30.34 16.11 14.43
C HIS A 10 -28.95 15.85 15.00
N LYS A 11 -28.77 14.72 15.69
CA LYS A 11 -27.46 14.16 15.91
C LYS A 11 -26.94 13.88 14.51
N GLU A 12 -26.04 14.74 14.04
CA GLU A 12 -25.12 14.44 12.96
C GLU A 12 -24.74 12.97 13.12
N HIS A 13 -25.21 12.15 12.19
CA HIS A 13 -24.71 10.80 12.05
C HIS A 13 -23.26 10.96 11.60
N VAL A 14 -22.37 11.13 12.56
CA VAL A 14 -20.92 11.04 12.39
C VAL A 14 -20.67 9.62 11.91
N HIS A 15 -20.74 9.42 10.60
CA HIS A 15 -20.56 8.12 10.00
C HIS A 15 -19.13 7.66 10.35
N PRO A 16 -18.96 6.61 11.17
CA PRO A 16 -17.67 6.23 11.76
C PRO A 16 -16.68 5.65 10.74
N ARG A 17 -16.97 5.76 9.43
CA ARG A 17 -16.09 5.38 8.33
C ARG A 17 -14.95 6.38 8.14
N GLY A 18 -15.17 7.69 8.28
CA GLY A 18 -14.14 8.71 8.04
C GLY A 18 -12.89 8.55 8.92
N ALA A 19 -13.08 8.20 10.20
CA ALA A 19 -11.98 7.96 11.13
C ALA A 19 -11.11 6.74 10.76
N VAL A 20 -11.67 5.73 10.09
CA VAL A 20 -10.91 4.56 9.61
C VAL A 20 -10.03 4.95 8.43
N TYR A 21 -10.56 5.69 7.47
CA TYR A 21 -9.80 6.22 6.34
C TYR A 21 -8.65 7.13 6.78
N LEU A 22 -8.91 8.00 7.77
CA LEU A 22 -7.87 8.87 8.32
C LEU A 22 -6.73 8.08 8.97
N LYS A 23 -7.04 7.03 9.74
CA LYS A 23 -6.03 6.14 10.31
C LYS A 23 -5.18 5.47 9.22
N VAL A 24 -5.82 4.94 8.18
CA VAL A 24 -5.12 4.31 7.06
C VAL A 24 -4.24 5.31 6.31
N ALA A 25 -4.73 6.53 6.09
CA ALA A 25 -3.96 7.60 5.45
C ALA A 25 -2.72 7.97 6.28
N VAL A 26 -2.83 8.06 7.61
CA VAL A 26 -1.69 8.31 8.50
C VAL A 26 -0.67 7.16 8.44
N VAL A 27 -1.12 5.91 8.42
CA VAL A 27 -0.21 4.75 8.27
C VAL A 27 0.48 4.78 6.91
N LEU A 28 -0.24 5.08 5.84
CA LEU A 28 0.31 5.18 4.48
C LEU A 28 1.33 6.31 4.35
N PHE A 29 1.03 7.45 4.99
CA PHE A 29 1.94 8.58 5.08
C PHE A 29 3.22 8.20 5.85
N ALA A 30 3.09 7.55 7.00
CA ALA A 30 4.24 7.07 7.78
C ALA A 30 5.10 6.06 6.99
N LEU A 31 4.48 5.10 6.31
CA LEU A 31 5.18 4.16 5.42
C LEU A 31 5.90 4.89 4.27
N THR A 32 5.36 6.01 3.80
CA THR A 32 5.98 6.83 2.75
C THR A 32 7.14 7.64 3.26
N ALA A 33 7.01 8.26 4.43
CA ALA A 33 8.13 8.90 5.09
C ALA A 33 9.27 7.90 5.36
N PHE A 34 8.94 6.67 5.79
CA PHE A 34 9.93 5.62 6.02
C PHE A 34 10.63 5.17 4.73
N GLU A 35 9.89 4.99 3.64
CA GLU A 35 10.46 4.66 2.34
C GLU A 35 11.44 5.74 1.84
N VAL A 36 11.01 7.01 1.89
CA VAL A 36 11.85 8.15 1.50
C VAL A 36 13.08 8.24 2.40
N ALA A 37 12.95 8.04 3.71
CA ALA A 37 14.07 8.03 4.64
C ALA A 37 15.05 6.89 4.34
N ALA A 38 14.57 5.67 4.07
CA ALA A 38 15.41 4.53 3.72
C ALA A 38 16.16 4.77 2.39
N PHE A 39 15.46 5.32 1.38
CA PHE A 39 16.05 5.68 0.10
C PHE A 39 17.10 6.79 0.25
N GLU A 40 16.78 7.84 1.00
CA GLU A 40 17.66 9.00 1.24
C GLU A 40 18.91 8.58 2.03
N VAL A 41 18.78 7.78 3.10
CA VAL A 41 19.93 7.28 3.87
C VAL A 41 20.86 6.44 2.99
N SER A 42 20.31 5.59 2.15
CA SER A 42 21.10 4.74 1.28
C SER A 42 21.72 5.48 0.09
N ARG A 43 21.07 6.55 -0.41
CA ARG A 43 21.59 7.39 -1.50
C ARG A 43 22.60 8.42 -1.01
N ARG A 44 22.40 9.00 0.18
CA ARG A 44 23.24 10.05 0.78
C ARG A 44 24.39 9.50 1.62
N GLY A 45 24.36 8.21 1.97
CA GLY A 45 25.46 7.48 2.60
C GLY A 45 25.68 7.77 4.08
N SER A 46 24.74 8.44 4.76
CA SER A 46 24.89 8.86 6.16
C SER A 46 23.63 8.49 6.95
N PRO A 47 23.72 7.65 8.00
CA PRO A 47 24.91 7.07 8.63
C PRO A 47 25.52 5.90 7.84
N PRO A 48 26.87 5.79 7.74
CA PRO A 48 27.55 4.76 6.94
C PRO A 48 27.25 3.33 7.42
N ALA A 49 27.01 3.14 8.73
CA ALA A 49 26.62 1.85 9.29
C ALA A 49 25.25 1.37 8.78
N LEU A 50 24.30 2.29 8.57
CA LEU A 50 22.98 1.94 8.04
C LEU A 50 23.02 1.75 6.52
N ALA A 51 23.80 2.59 5.81
CA ALA A 51 23.97 2.46 4.37
C ALA A 51 24.61 1.12 3.96
N ALA A 52 25.56 0.59 4.75
CA ALA A 52 26.18 -0.71 4.48
C ALA A 52 25.19 -1.88 4.63
N VAL A 53 24.24 -1.78 5.57
CA VAL A 53 23.23 -2.81 5.82
C VAL A 53 22.05 -2.68 4.86
N VAL A 54 21.62 -1.46 4.56
CA VAL A 54 20.44 -1.18 3.73
C VAL A 54 20.79 -1.23 2.24
N GLY A 55 21.99 -0.84 1.82
CA GLY A 55 22.39 -0.77 0.41
C GLY A 55 22.10 -2.03 -0.41
N PRO A 56 22.52 -3.23 0.04
CA PRO A 56 22.25 -4.48 -0.68
C PRO A 56 20.75 -4.84 -0.71
N PHE A 57 20.00 -4.46 0.33
CA PHE A 57 18.59 -4.81 0.50
C PHE A 57 17.63 -3.69 0.14
N LEU A 58 18.11 -2.57 -0.38
CA LEU A 58 17.28 -1.40 -0.68
C LEU A 58 16.22 -1.75 -1.72
N ILE A 59 16.62 -2.40 -2.82
CA ILE A 59 15.68 -2.81 -3.88
C ILE A 59 14.57 -3.71 -3.32
N PRO A 60 14.86 -4.83 -2.62
CA PRO A 60 13.79 -5.65 -2.07
C PRO A 60 12.95 -4.92 -1.00
N ILE A 61 13.54 -4.06 -0.16
CA ILE A 61 12.80 -3.25 0.83
C ILE A 61 11.81 -2.31 0.16
N LEU A 62 12.23 -1.58 -0.87
CA LEU A 62 11.36 -0.65 -1.61
C LEU A 62 10.24 -1.40 -2.32
N VAL A 63 10.54 -2.57 -2.92
CA VAL A 63 9.52 -3.43 -3.54
C VAL A 63 8.48 -3.88 -2.51
N VAL A 64 8.91 -4.34 -1.33
CA VAL A 64 8.00 -4.77 -0.26
C VAL A 64 7.18 -3.59 0.28
N LEU A 65 7.80 -2.44 0.53
CA LEU A 65 7.09 -1.23 0.99
C LEU A 65 6.06 -0.75 -0.02
N SER A 66 6.40 -0.74 -1.32
CA SER A 66 5.48 -0.39 -2.40
C SER A 66 4.31 -1.37 -2.49
N ALA A 67 4.58 -2.69 -2.44
CA ALA A 67 3.55 -3.71 -2.43
C ALA A 67 2.62 -3.59 -1.19
N ALA A 68 3.19 -3.32 -0.02
CA ALA A 68 2.43 -3.15 1.22
C ALA A 68 1.49 -1.93 1.14
N LYS A 69 1.97 -0.80 0.62
CA LYS A 69 1.14 0.40 0.40
C LYS A 69 0.02 0.14 -0.59
N PHE A 70 0.34 -0.50 -1.71
CA PHE A 70 -0.64 -0.87 -2.71
C PHE A 70 -1.72 -1.80 -2.12
N GLY A 71 -1.31 -2.80 -1.36
CA GLY A 71 -2.22 -3.69 -0.64
C GLY A 71 -3.08 -2.97 0.39
N LEU A 72 -2.52 -2.03 1.15
CA LEU A 72 -3.25 -1.25 2.14
C LEU A 72 -4.30 -0.34 1.48
N VAL A 73 -3.94 0.33 0.38
CA VAL A 73 -4.86 1.15 -0.42
C VAL A 73 -5.95 0.30 -1.06
N ALA A 74 -5.60 -0.86 -1.63
CA ALA A 74 -6.59 -1.76 -2.21
C ALA A 74 -7.57 -2.31 -1.15
N MET A 75 -7.04 -2.77 -0.02
CA MET A 75 -7.84 -3.41 1.01
C MET A 75 -8.77 -2.43 1.75
N PHE A 76 -8.28 -1.22 2.04
CA PHE A 76 -9.02 -0.24 2.83
C PHE A 76 -9.64 0.89 2.01
N TYR A 77 -8.96 1.40 0.98
CA TYR A 77 -9.44 2.54 0.17
C TYR A 77 -10.37 2.10 -0.98
N MET A 78 -10.11 0.94 -1.59
CA MET A 78 -11.00 0.36 -2.59
C MET A 78 -12.12 -0.51 -2.01
N HIS A 79 -12.37 -0.42 -0.70
CA HIS A 79 -13.44 -1.13 0.02
C HIS A 79 -13.41 -2.67 -0.07
N LEU A 80 -12.34 -3.31 -0.57
CA LEU A 80 -12.24 -4.76 -0.71
C LEU A 80 -12.44 -5.56 0.59
N LYS A 81 -12.10 -4.96 1.75
CA LYS A 81 -12.35 -5.55 3.08
C LYS A 81 -13.82 -5.41 3.53
N GLN A 82 -14.55 -4.45 2.98
CA GLN A 82 -15.94 -4.14 3.33
C GLN A 82 -16.96 -4.64 2.30
N ASP A 83 -16.50 -4.97 1.08
CA ASP A 83 -17.29 -5.51 -0.03
C ASP A 83 -17.08 -7.02 -0.24
N ALA A 84 -17.90 -7.62 -1.10
CA ALA A 84 -17.87 -9.06 -1.40
C ALA A 84 -16.52 -9.53 -1.95
N LYS A 85 -16.11 -10.77 -1.61
CA LYS A 85 -14.84 -11.42 -2.01
C LYS A 85 -14.55 -11.39 -3.53
N ILE A 86 -15.58 -11.19 -4.35
CA ILE A 86 -15.49 -11.05 -5.81
C ILE A 86 -14.58 -9.89 -6.22
N TYR A 87 -14.66 -8.73 -5.55
CA TYR A 87 -13.81 -7.59 -5.88
C TYR A 87 -12.34 -7.87 -5.53
N SER A 88 -12.09 -8.65 -4.47
CA SER A 88 -10.72 -9.07 -4.12
C SER A 88 -10.16 -10.03 -5.17
N GLY A 89 -10.97 -10.94 -5.70
CA GLY A 89 -10.59 -11.81 -6.81
C GLY A 89 -10.26 -11.03 -8.10
N LEU A 90 -11.10 -10.04 -8.45
CA LEU A 90 -10.89 -9.20 -9.63
C LEU A 90 -9.63 -8.32 -9.53
N PHE A 91 -9.20 -7.98 -8.31
CA PHE A 91 -7.98 -7.23 -8.07
C PHE A 91 -6.71 -8.11 -8.05
N VAL A 92 -6.81 -9.32 -7.50
CA VAL A 92 -5.68 -10.26 -7.44
C VAL A 92 -5.37 -10.87 -8.81
N PHE A 93 -6.39 -11.10 -9.65
CA PHE A 93 -6.22 -11.62 -11.01
C PHE A 93 -5.22 -10.83 -11.87
N PRO A 94 -5.35 -9.50 -12.06
CA PRO A 94 -4.38 -8.71 -12.82
C PRO A 94 -3.01 -8.63 -12.12
N ILE A 95 -2.92 -8.72 -10.79
CA ILE A 95 -1.63 -8.79 -10.08
C ILE A 95 -0.89 -10.07 -10.47
N ILE A 96 -1.57 -11.23 -10.46
CA ILE A 96 -0.97 -12.51 -10.85
C ILE A 96 -0.49 -12.42 -12.30
N ILE A 97 -1.33 -11.91 -13.20
CA ILE A 97 -0.97 -11.71 -14.61
C ILE A 97 0.26 -10.80 -14.74
N ALA A 98 0.29 -9.67 -14.05
CA ALA A 98 1.42 -8.74 -14.09
C ALA A 98 2.72 -9.41 -13.62
N VAL A 99 2.67 -10.16 -12.52
CA VAL A 99 3.83 -10.91 -12.00
C VAL A 99 4.31 -11.93 -13.02
N VAL A 100 3.41 -12.73 -13.59
CA VAL A 100 3.75 -13.72 -14.62
C VAL A 100 4.41 -13.07 -15.84
N ILE A 101 3.86 -11.95 -16.32
CA ILE A 101 4.43 -11.22 -17.47
C ILE A 101 5.82 -10.69 -17.13
N VAL A 102 6.01 -10.07 -15.96
CA VAL A 102 7.33 -9.55 -15.55
C VAL A 102 8.36 -10.68 -15.49
N PHE A 103 8.04 -11.82 -14.88
CA PHE A 103 8.94 -12.98 -14.85
C PHE A 103 9.21 -13.56 -16.24
N ALA A 104 8.19 -13.63 -17.10
CA ALA A 104 8.35 -14.08 -18.48
C ALA A 104 9.29 -13.17 -19.27
N LEU A 105 9.17 -11.85 -19.10
CA LEU A 105 10.06 -10.87 -19.72
C LEU A 105 11.50 -10.97 -19.20
N ILE A 106 11.68 -11.13 -17.88
CA ILE A 106 13.00 -11.36 -17.28
C ILE A 106 13.63 -12.62 -17.90
N ALA A 107 12.90 -13.74 -17.92
CA ALA A 107 13.38 -14.99 -18.50
C ALA A 107 13.74 -14.84 -19.99
N LEU A 108 12.89 -14.18 -20.78
CA LEU A 108 13.10 -13.94 -22.19
C LEU A 108 14.37 -13.13 -22.45
N PHE A 109 14.56 -11.99 -21.77
CA PHE A 109 15.75 -11.16 -21.94
C PHE A 109 17.02 -11.83 -21.40
N SER A 110 16.91 -12.62 -20.32
CA SER A 110 18.03 -13.42 -19.82
C SER A 110 18.47 -14.47 -20.84
N VAL A 111 17.54 -15.16 -21.49
CA VAL A 111 17.83 -16.15 -22.54
C VAL A 111 18.42 -15.47 -23.78
N VAL A 112 17.83 -14.37 -24.24
CA VAL A 112 18.34 -13.60 -25.40
C VAL A 112 19.78 -13.12 -25.15
N ARG A 113 20.09 -12.64 -23.94
CA ARG A 113 21.45 -12.22 -23.57
C ARG A 113 22.45 -13.39 -23.50
N LEU A 114 21.99 -14.61 -23.23
CA LEU A 114 22.86 -15.80 -23.15
C LEU A 114 23.21 -16.39 -24.51
N VAL A 115 22.38 -16.14 -25.53
CA VAL A 115 22.54 -16.70 -26.89
C VAL A 115 23.20 -15.69 -27.85
N GLY A 116 23.14 -14.39 -27.55
CA GLY A 116 23.71 -13.30 -28.35
C GLY A 116 25.13 -12.89 -28.00
#